data_AF-A0A845ER69-F1
#
_entry.id   AF-A0A845ER69-F1
#
_cell.length_a   1.000
_cell.length_b   1.000
_cell.length_c   1.000
_cell.angle_alpha   90.00
_cell.angle_beta   90.00
_cell.angle_gamma   90.00
#
_symmetry.space_group_name_H-M   'P 1'
#
loop_
_entity.id
_entity.type
_entity.pdbx_description
1 polymer ?
#
loop_
_entity_poly.entity_id
_entity_poly.type
_entity_poly.pdbx_seq_one_letter_code
_entity_poly.pdbx_strand_id
1 'polypeptide(L)'
;MSYLYRTLADDIATAINGQYSAIQCYKKLARLAPNETEKNRIKEIRQDEKKHFRAFQQIYTQLTGREHEPKLVEECATDYRIGLDLAFNDEQNTVDFYLDIAEQTQDPYIKETFKRAAADEQNHAVWFLYMLTKRR
;
A
#
# COMPACT_ATOMS: atom_id res chain seq x y z
N MET A 1 -8.35 -20.69 22.36
CA MET A 1 -8.19 -20.05 21.03
C MET A 1 -6.72 -19.80 20.84
N SER A 2 -6.04 -20.52 19.95
CA SER A 2 -4.61 -20.29 19.70
C SER A 2 -4.45 -18.93 19.04
N TYR A 3 -3.80 -17.99 19.72
CA TYR A 3 -3.28 -16.80 19.06
C TYR A 3 -2.18 -17.29 18.12
N LEU A 4 -2.49 -17.35 16.82
CA LEU A 4 -1.49 -17.60 15.79
C LEU A 4 -0.55 -16.40 15.80
N TYR A 5 0.65 -16.60 16.33
CA TYR A 5 1.74 -15.62 16.20
C TYR A 5 2.03 -15.45 14.71
N ARG A 6 1.80 -14.25 14.18
CA ARG A 6 2.27 -13.89 12.82
C ARG A 6 3.77 -13.74 12.85
N THR A 7 4.43 -14.27 11.83
CA THR A 7 5.86 -14.06 11.61
C THR A 7 6.10 -12.81 10.76
N LEU A 8 7.31 -12.27 10.79
CA LEU A 8 7.73 -11.19 9.89
C LEU A 8 7.42 -11.52 8.42
N ALA A 9 7.62 -12.78 8.01
CA ALA A 9 7.31 -13.21 6.65
C ALA A 9 5.79 -13.16 6.35
N ASP A 10 4.93 -13.50 7.32
CA ASP A 10 3.47 -13.44 7.15
C ASP A 10 2.98 -11.99 7.02
N ASP A 11 3.57 -11.06 7.79
CA ASP A 11 3.24 -9.65 7.70
C ASP A 11 3.74 -9.04 6.38
N ILE A 12 4.93 -9.41 5.92
CA ILE A 12 5.41 -9.00 4.59
C ILE A 12 4.53 -9.57 3.47
N ALA A 13 4.07 -10.83 3.58
CA ALA A 13 3.11 -11.39 2.62
C ALA A 13 1.78 -10.60 2.60
N THR A 14 1.34 -10.14 3.77
CA THR A 14 0.17 -9.26 3.90
C THR A 14 0.43 -7.92 3.22
N ALA A 15 1.59 -7.30 3.44
CA ALA A 15 1.99 -6.06 2.76
C ALA A 15 2.03 -6.22 1.23
N ILE A 16 2.54 -7.34 0.71
CA ILE A 16 2.55 -7.65 -0.73
C ILE A 16 1.13 -7.68 -1.31
N ASN A 17 0.17 -8.29 -0.59
CA ASN A 17 -1.23 -8.34 -1.03
C ASN A 17 -1.91 -6.97 -1.01
N GLY A 18 -1.63 -6.15 0.02
CA GLY A 18 -2.12 -4.77 0.11
C GLY A 18 -1.62 -3.94 -1.06
N GLN A 19 -0.31 -3.93 -1.28
CA GLN A 19 0.34 -3.25 -2.40
C GLN A 19 -0.19 -3.72 -3.76
N TYR A 20 -0.40 -5.02 -3.94
CA TYR A 20 -1.01 -5.54 -5.16
C TYR A 20 -2.43 -5.00 -5.37
N SER A 21 -3.23 -4.91 -4.31
CA SER A 21 -4.60 -4.39 -4.34
C SER A 21 -4.61 -2.90 -4.68
N ALA A 22 -3.80 -2.09 -4.00
CA ALA A 22 -3.61 -0.67 -4.29
C ALA A 22 -3.22 -0.43 -5.76
N ILE A 23 -2.28 -1.21 -6.31
CA ILE A 23 -1.88 -1.13 -7.73
C ILE A 23 -3.06 -1.35 -8.69
N GLN A 24 -3.95 -2.29 -8.39
CA GLN A 24 -5.14 -2.55 -9.23
C GLN A 24 -6.21 -1.50 -9.03
N CYS A 25 -6.47 -1.09 -7.78
CA CYS A 25 -7.51 -0.13 -7.46
C CYS A 25 -7.17 1.27 -7.94
N TYR A 26 -5.93 1.72 -7.77
CA TYR A 26 -5.49 3.03 -8.26
C TYR A 26 -5.42 3.09 -9.79
N LYS A 27 -5.28 1.95 -10.47
CA LYS A 27 -5.43 1.88 -11.93
C LYS A 27 -6.86 2.24 -12.36
N LYS A 28 -7.87 1.75 -11.63
CA LYS A 28 -9.28 2.05 -11.88
C LYS A 28 -9.60 3.48 -11.43
N LEU A 29 -9.15 3.87 -10.24
CA LEU A 29 -9.38 5.20 -9.67
C LEU A 29 -8.84 6.32 -10.55
N ALA A 30 -7.65 6.15 -11.14
CA ALA A 30 -7.09 7.10 -12.11
C ALA A 30 -7.94 7.27 -13.38
N ARG A 31 -8.77 6.28 -13.76
CA ARG A 31 -9.71 6.40 -14.89
C ARG A 31 -11.00 7.12 -14.52
N LEU A 32 -11.39 7.01 -13.26
CA LEU A 32 -12.54 7.72 -12.67
C LEU A 32 -12.18 9.18 -12.34
N ALA A 33 -10.90 9.51 -12.35
CA ALA A 33 -10.41 10.83 -12.04
C ALA A 33 -11.01 11.90 -12.99
N PRO A 34 -11.61 12.96 -12.45
CA PRO A 34 -12.41 13.95 -13.18
C PRO A 34 -11.58 15.05 -13.87
N ASN A 35 -10.27 15.11 -13.63
CA ASN A 35 -9.35 15.99 -14.34
C ASN A 35 -7.95 15.35 -14.42
N GLU A 36 -7.12 15.87 -15.33
CA GLU A 36 -5.78 15.33 -15.55
C GLU A 36 -4.84 15.53 -14.35
N THR A 37 -5.01 16.57 -13.55
CA THR A 37 -4.19 16.79 -12.35
C THR A 37 -4.37 15.67 -11.33
N GLU A 38 -5.62 15.36 -10.96
CA GLU A 38 -5.96 14.28 -10.02
C GLU A 38 -5.57 12.92 -10.61
N LYS A 39 -5.83 12.69 -11.90
CA LYS A 39 -5.44 11.48 -12.61
C LYS A 39 -3.93 11.24 -12.58
N ASN A 40 -3.12 12.27 -12.84
CA ASN A 40 -1.67 12.16 -12.84
C ASN A 40 -1.13 11.94 -11.43
N ARG A 41 -1.70 12.61 -10.41
CA ARG A 41 -1.36 12.34 -9.02
C ARG A 41 -1.61 10.89 -8.62
N ILE A 42 -2.78 10.34 -8.95
CA ILE A 42 -3.11 8.92 -8.65
C ILE A 42 -2.19 7.97 -9.42
N LYS A 43 -1.80 8.32 -10.65
CA LYS A 43 -0.81 7.53 -11.41
C LYS A 43 0.56 7.55 -10.76
N GLU A 44 1.01 8.68 -10.21
CA GLU A 44 2.27 8.79 -9.48
C GLU A 44 2.26 7.90 -8.24
N ILE A 45 1.25 8.03 -7.39
CA ILE A 45 1.03 7.16 -6.20
C ILE A 45 1.09 5.68 -6.61
N ARG A 46 0.32 5.30 -7.64
CA ARG A 46 0.35 3.91 -8.17
C ARG A 46 1.74 3.43 -8.62
N GLN A 47 2.63 4.31 -9.06
CA GLN A 47 3.99 3.90 -9.41
C GLN A 47 4.84 3.68 -8.17
N ASP A 48 4.59 4.41 -7.09
CA ASP A 48 5.23 4.20 -5.80
C ASP A 48 4.79 2.85 -5.20
N GLU A 49 3.48 2.52 -5.23
CA GLU A 49 2.98 1.19 -4.82
C GLU A 49 3.69 0.03 -5.54
N LYS A 50 3.98 0.19 -6.85
CA LYS A 50 4.71 -0.84 -7.60
C LYS A 50 6.16 -0.98 -7.15
N LYS A 51 6.79 0.09 -6.69
CA LYS A 51 8.16 0.04 -6.16
C LYS A 51 8.14 -0.69 -4.82
N HIS A 52 7.19 -0.35 -3.93
CA HIS A 52 7.00 -1.02 -2.65
C HIS A 52 6.70 -2.51 -2.84
N PHE A 53 5.74 -2.86 -3.70
CA PHE A 53 5.42 -4.25 -4.07
C PHE A 53 6.66 -5.06 -4.46
N ARG A 54 7.51 -4.50 -5.34
CA ARG A 54 8.74 -5.18 -5.79
C ARG A 54 9.75 -5.34 -4.67
N ALA A 55 9.94 -4.31 -3.85
CA ALA A 55 10.84 -4.36 -2.70
C ALA A 55 10.37 -5.43 -1.69
N PHE A 56 9.07 -5.49 -1.39
CA PHE A 56 8.53 -6.46 -0.46
C PHE A 56 8.61 -7.89 -0.99
N GLN A 57 8.35 -8.11 -2.29
CA GLN A 57 8.58 -9.42 -2.93
C GLN A 57 10.05 -9.88 -2.83
N GLN A 58 10.99 -8.96 -3.05
CA GLN A 58 12.42 -9.25 -2.91
C GLN A 58 12.77 -9.65 -1.47
N ILE A 59 12.31 -8.88 -0.48
CA ILE A 59 12.53 -9.17 0.93
C ILE A 59 11.89 -10.53 1.32
N TYR A 60 10.64 -10.76 0.92
CA TYR A 60 9.95 -12.02 1.21
C TYR A 60 10.69 -13.23 0.64
N THR A 61 11.18 -13.11 -0.61
CA THR A 61 11.95 -14.16 -1.27
C THR A 61 13.28 -14.41 -0.56
N GLN A 62 13.97 -13.36 -0.10
CA GLN A 62 15.20 -13.49 0.69
C GLN A 62 14.96 -14.20 2.03
N LEU A 63 13.84 -13.92 2.71
CA LEU A 63 13.51 -14.52 4.00
C LEU A 63 13.02 -15.97 3.90
N THR A 64 12.30 -16.32 2.83
CA THR A 64 11.57 -17.59 2.73
C THR A 64 12.09 -18.54 1.66
N GLY A 65 12.94 -18.07 0.74
CA GLY A 65 13.42 -18.81 -0.41
C GLY A 65 12.38 -19.03 -1.52
N ARG A 66 11.20 -18.42 -1.43
CA ARG A 66 10.12 -18.52 -2.44
C ARG A 66 9.46 -17.18 -2.68
N GLU A 67 8.92 -17.00 -3.88
CA GLU A 67 8.06 -15.83 -4.18
C GLU A 67 6.67 -16.01 -3.53
N HIS A 68 6.05 -14.90 -3.16
CA HIS A 68 4.66 -14.90 -2.69
C HIS A 68 3.71 -14.69 -3.87
N GLU A 69 2.66 -15.51 -3.99
CA GLU A 69 1.62 -15.28 -4.99
C GLU A 69 0.65 -14.19 -4.50
N PRO A 70 0.65 -12.99 -5.11
CA PRO A 70 -0.14 -11.88 -4.61
C PRO A 70 -1.63 -12.11 -4.83
N LYS A 71 -2.43 -11.76 -3.83
CA LYS A 71 -3.89 -11.90 -3.86
C LYS A 71 -4.53 -10.53 -3.79
N LEU A 72 -5.58 -10.35 -4.59
CA LEU A 72 -6.47 -9.20 -4.43
C LEU A 72 -7.29 -9.43 -3.17
N VAL A 73 -7.11 -8.57 -2.16
CA VAL A 73 -7.78 -8.72 -0.85
C VAL A 73 -9.10 -7.95 -0.76
N GLU A 74 -9.36 -7.04 -1.70
CA GLU A 74 -10.56 -6.21 -1.71
C GLU A 74 -11.03 -5.82 -3.12
N GLU A 75 -12.33 -5.54 -3.23
CA GLU A 75 -12.92 -5.04 -4.47
C GLU A 75 -12.71 -3.53 -4.62
N CYS A 76 -12.13 -3.13 -5.74
CA CYS A 76 -11.93 -1.72 -6.05
C CYS A 76 -13.27 -1.02 -6.36
N ALA A 77 -13.53 0.10 -5.71
CA ALA A 77 -14.71 0.94 -5.94
C ALA A 77 -14.85 1.40 -7.40
N THR A 78 -16.11 1.57 -7.81
CA THR A 78 -16.49 2.09 -9.14
C THR A 78 -16.89 3.57 -9.11
N ASP A 79 -17.11 4.13 -7.93
CA ASP A 79 -17.34 5.56 -7.72
C ASP A 79 -16.05 6.27 -7.30
N TYR A 80 -15.80 7.46 -7.85
CA TYR A 80 -14.56 8.18 -7.62
C TYR A 80 -14.40 8.61 -6.15
N ARG A 81 -15.46 9.15 -5.54
CA ARG A 81 -15.41 9.66 -4.16
C ARG A 81 -15.27 8.52 -3.16
N ILE A 82 -16.02 7.42 -3.35
CA ILE A 82 -15.86 6.21 -2.53
C ILE A 82 -14.44 5.65 -2.69
N GLY A 83 -13.91 5.61 -3.91
CA GLY A 83 -12.55 5.13 -4.15
C GLY A 83 -11.47 6.00 -3.50
N LEU A 84 -11.64 7.32 -3.45
CA LEU A 84 -10.74 8.20 -2.70
C LEU A 84 -10.81 7.97 -1.19
N ASP A 85 -12.01 7.72 -0.64
CA ASP A 85 -12.22 7.47 0.79
C ASP A 85 -11.59 6.14 1.21
N LEU A 86 -11.79 5.08 0.43
CA LEU A 86 -11.13 3.78 0.66
C LEU A 86 -9.61 3.90 0.57
N ALA A 87 -9.09 4.56 -0.47
CA ALA A 87 -7.66 4.79 -0.63
C ALA A 87 -7.08 5.58 0.56
N PHE A 88 -7.73 6.66 1.00
CA PHE A 88 -7.29 7.41 2.17
C PHE A 88 -7.18 6.54 3.43
N ASN A 89 -8.18 5.70 3.71
CA ASN A 89 -8.16 4.82 4.87
C ASN A 89 -7.11 3.71 4.73
N ASP A 90 -6.96 3.13 3.55
CA ASP A 90 -5.95 2.10 3.26
C ASP A 90 -4.54 2.64 3.50
N GLU A 91 -4.21 3.79 2.91
CA GLU A 91 -2.91 4.44 3.10
C GLU A 91 -2.66 4.78 4.58
N GLN A 92 -3.64 5.34 5.28
CA GLN A 92 -3.50 5.67 6.71
C GLN A 92 -3.24 4.44 7.58
N ASN A 93 -3.99 3.35 7.38
CA ASN A 93 -3.80 2.12 8.15
C ASN A 93 -2.47 1.44 7.79
N THR A 94 -2.01 1.59 6.55
CA THR A 94 -0.75 1.01 6.07
C THR A 94 0.47 1.67 6.70
N VAL A 95 0.40 2.96 7.07
CA VAL A 95 1.47 3.64 7.82
C VAL A 95 1.80 2.88 9.11
N ASP A 96 0.80 2.64 9.95
CA ASP A 96 1.00 1.96 11.23
C ASP A 96 1.53 0.53 11.01
N PHE A 97 0.93 -0.19 10.05
CA PHE A 97 1.34 -1.56 9.73
C PHE A 97 2.81 -1.66 9.26
N TYR A 98 3.28 -0.71 8.46
CA TYR A 98 4.65 -0.72 7.97
C TYR A 98 5.66 -0.30 9.05
N LEU A 99 5.27 0.58 9.96
CA LEU A 99 6.07 0.89 11.14
C LEU A 99 6.21 -0.34 12.05
N ASP A 100 5.12 -1.09 12.28
CA ASP A 100 5.16 -2.34 13.04
C ASP A 100 6.14 -3.35 12.41
N ILE A 101 6.08 -3.57 11.09
CA ILE A 101 7.03 -4.45 10.39
C ILE A 101 8.48 -3.98 10.56
N ALA A 102 8.73 -2.68 10.47
CA ALA A 102 10.06 -2.12 10.62
C ALA A 102 10.63 -2.34 12.04
N GLU A 103 9.77 -2.39 13.06
CA GLU A 103 10.15 -2.65 14.46
C GLU A 103 10.38 -4.15 14.76
N GLN A 104 9.76 -5.05 14.00
CA GLN A 104 9.91 -6.50 14.16
C GLN A 104 11.29 -7.04 13.74
N THR A 105 12.11 -6.26 13.04
CA THR A 105 13.39 -6.71 12.47
C THR A 105 14.61 -5.93 12.96
N GLN A 106 15.76 -6.61 13.00
CA GLN A 106 17.07 -5.99 13.21
C GLN A 106 17.84 -5.79 11.90
N ASP A 107 17.35 -6.32 10.78
CA ASP A 107 17.95 -6.11 9.48
C ASP A 107 17.76 -4.64 9.06
N PRO A 108 18.85 -3.86 8.87
CA PRO A 108 18.76 -2.45 8.52
C PRO A 108 18.09 -2.20 7.17
N TYR A 109 18.26 -3.09 6.20
CA TYR A 109 17.67 -2.94 4.87
C TYR A 109 16.15 -3.10 4.93
N ILE A 110 15.66 -4.12 5.63
CA ILE A 110 14.21 -4.33 5.80
C ILE A 110 13.60 -3.15 6.56
N LYS A 111 14.23 -2.75 7.67
CA LYS A 111 13.78 -1.64 8.53
C LYS A 111 13.63 -0.33 7.74
N GLU A 112 14.67 0.07 7.00
CA GLU A 112 14.64 1.33 6.25
C GLU A 112 13.70 1.27 5.05
N THR A 113 13.54 0.10 4.41
CA THR A 113 12.58 -0.09 3.32
C THR A 113 11.15 0.16 3.80
N PHE A 114 10.74 -0.43 4.92
CA PHE A 114 9.38 -0.26 5.45
C PHE A 114 9.14 1.13 6.05
N LYS A 115 10.14 1.74 6.72
CA LYS A 115 10.04 3.13 7.16
C LYS A 115 9.86 4.11 5.99
N ARG A 116 10.59 3.89 4.89
CA ARG A 116 10.45 4.70 3.69
C ARG A 116 9.06 4.53 3.07
N ALA A 117 8.58 3.30 2.96
CA ALA A 117 7.23 3.02 2.48
C ALA A 117 6.17 3.71 3.34
N ALA A 118 6.24 3.59 4.67
CA ALA A 118 5.32 4.27 5.59
C ALA A 118 5.30 5.81 5.39
N ALA A 119 6.46 6.43 5.14
CA ALA A 119 6.53 7.86 4.85
C ALA A 119 5.89 8.23 3.50
N ASP A 120 6.02 7.36 2.49
CA ASP A 120 5.34 7.52 1.20
C ASP A 120 3.82 7.36 1.38
N GLU A 121 3.34 6.34 2.13
CA GLU A 121 1.89 6.14 2.36
C GLU A 121 1.25 7.30 3.11
N GLN A 122 1.96 7.86 4.10
CA GLN A 122 1.49 9.07 4.77
C GLN A 122 1.33 10.23 3.78
N ASN A 123 2.23 10.37 2.79
CA ASN A 123 2.11 11.37 1.73
C ASN A 123 0.90 11.08 0.83
N HIS A 124 0.69 9.82 0.45
CA HIS A 124 -0.42 9.36 -0.38
C HIS A 124 -1.76 9.66 0.30
N ALA A 125 -1.91 9.32 1.59
CA ALA A 125 -3.07 9.65 2.39
C ALA A 125 -3.39 11.16 2.38
N VAL A 126 -2.38 12.03 2.53
CA VAL A 126 -2.59 13.48 2.46
C VAL A 126 -3.11 13.90 1.08
N TRP A 127 -2.62 13.32 -0.01
CA TRP A 127 -3.15 13.60 -1.35
C TRP A 127 -4.59 13.13 -1.53
N PHE A 128 -4.94 11.94 -1.05
CA PHE A 128 -6.31 11.45 -1.10
C PHE A 128 -7.25 12.33 -0.27
N LEU A 129 -6.83 12.75 0.92
CA LEU A 129 -7.56 13.72 1.74
C LEU A 129 -7.75 15.08 1.04
N TYR A 130 -6.70 15.60 0.39
CA TYR A 130 -6.80 16.82 -0.41
C TYR A 130 -7.85 16.68 -1.52
N MET A 131 -7.83 15.57 -2.27
CA MET A 131 -8.80 15.32 -3.33
C MET A 131 -10.24 15.17 -2.80
N LEU A 132 -10.44 14.54 -1.64
CA LEU A 132 -11.73 14.43 -0.96
C LEU A 132 -12.29 15.78 -0.51
N THR A 133 -11.44 16.64 0.04
CA THR A 133 -11.83 17.94 0.62
C THR A 133 -12.03 19.03 -0.44
N LYS A 134 -11.34 18.95 -1.57
CA LYS A 134 -11.50 19.87 -2.71
C LYS A 134 -12.90 19.81 -3.34
N ARG A 135 -13.64 18.72 -3.13
CA ARG A 135 -14.95 18.42 -3.74
C ARG A 135 -16.09 18.49 -2.72
N ARG A 136 -16.06 19.48 -1.83
CA ARG A 136 -17.19 19.80 -0.94
C ARG A 136 -18.21 20.67 -1.65
#